data_AF-A0A258ZAY0-F1
#
_entry.id   AF-A0A258ZAY0-F1
#
_cell.length_a   1.000
_cell.length_b   1.000
_cell.length_c   1.000
_cell.angle_alpha   90.00
_cell.angle_beta   90.00
_cell.angle_gamma   90.00
#
_symmetry.space_group_name_H-M   'P 1'
#
loop_
_entity.id
_entity.type
_entity.pdbx_description
1 polymer ?
#
loop_
_entity_poly.entity_id
_entity_poly.type
_entity_poly.pdbx_seq_one_letter_code
_entity_poly.pdbx_strand_id
1 'polypeptide(L)'
;MRIILLLSVLLLFGHCYATEQELTPDGVISAIKVKGARAVVDDLWRNYPKWKQFLDGVSSGHPKWLKAAYAISPGTDAGSSEDLGDALSRAFLKAPYDQLVVDYAKEIKGKKPLNEICYMGWDGEYPGGVEDYIEKAKLALSKRQAEQLEPIRNACLKGLNHTLADFKAATIESSPNPAFKRDALKRAP
;
A
#
# COMPACT_ATOMS: atom_id res chain seq x y z
N MET A 1 -67.02 10.22 28.75
CA MET A 1 -65.86 9.81 29.57
C MET A 1 -65.39 8.48 29.00
N ARG A 2 -64.46 8.37 28.04
CA ARG A 2 -63.11 8.95 27.85
C ARG A 2 -62.23 8.73 29.09
N ILE A 3 -61.07 8.10 28.87
CA ILE A 3 -59.97 7.79 29.82
C ILE A 3 -60.34 6.52 30.61
N ILE A 4 -59.69 5.34 30.53
CA ILE A 4 -58.26 5.01 30.55
C ILE A 4 -58.09 3.63 29.87
N LEU A 5 -57.48 3.58 28.69
CA LEU A 5 -56.95 2.36 28.06
C LEU A 5 -55.64 2.74 27.38
N LEU A 6 -54.66 3.15 28.19
CA LEU A 6 -53.34 3.59 27.72
C LEU A 6 -52.30 3.17 28.76
N LEU A 7 -51.85 1.92 28.70
CA LEU A 7 -50.62 1.47 29.39
C LEU A 7 -50.15 0.11 28.86
N SER A 8 -50.13 -0.04 27.54
CA SER A 8 -49.45 -1.16 26.89
C SER A 8 -48.98 -0.71 25.52
N VAL A 9 -47.72 -0.96 25.21
CA VAL A 9 -47.10 -0.84 23.87
C VAL A 9 -46.64 0.58 23.47
N LEU A 10 -45.71 1.15 24.21
CA LEU A 10 -44.68 1.98 23.59
C LEU A 10 -43.31 1.52 24.09
N LEU A 11 -42.34 1.52 23.16
CA LEU A 11 -40.92 1.20 23.33
C LEU A 11 -40.49 -0.25 23.00
N LEU A 12 -40.99 -0.82 21.91
CA LEU A 12 -40.14 -1.64 21.03
C LEU A 12 -39.57 -0.72 19.95
N PHE A 13 -38.61 0.14 20.32
CA PHE A 13 -37.74 0.77 19.34
C PHE A 13 -36.82 -0.31 18.78
N GLY A 14 -37.28 -0.99 17.73
CA GLY A 14 -36.43 -1.76 16.85
C GLY A 14 -35.41 -0.82 16.22
N HIS A 15 -34.26 -0.66 16.88
CA HIS A 15 -33.09 -0.07 16.27
C HIS A 15 -32.66 -1.03 15.15
N CYS A 16 -33.11 -0.74 13.93
CA CYS A 16 -32.52 -1.32 12.75
C CYS A 16 -31.10 -0.73 12.67
N TYR A 17 -30.14 -1.42 13.27
CA TYR A 17 -28.74 -1.17 12.97
C TYR A 17 -28.57 -1.52 11.50
N ALA A 18 -28.54 -0.50 10.64
CA ALA A 18 -28.03 -0.67 9.30
C ALA A 18 -26.58 -1.11 9.46
N THR A 19 -26.32 -2.40 9.27
CA THR A 19 -24.97 -2.94 9.21
C THR A 19 -24.30 -2.27 8.02
N GLU A 20 -23.34 -1.39 8.28
CA GLU A 20 -22.55 -0.78 7.23
C GLU A 20 -21.90 -1.90 6.42
N GLN A 21 -22.32 -2.06 5.17
CA GLN A 21 -21.90 -3.18 4.34
C GLN A 21 -20.37 -3.17 4.21
N GLU A 22 -19.74 -4.25 4.64
CA GLU A 22 -18.29 -4.38 4.62
C GLU A 22 -17.77 -4.22 3.18
N LEU A 23 -16.71 -3.43 3.00
CA LEU A 23 -16.09 -3.29 1.69
C LEU A 23 -15.37 -4.60 1.34
N THR A 24 -15.68 -5.17 0.18
CA THR A 24 -15.06 -6.40 -0.30
C THR A 24 -14.27 -6.14 -1.59
N PRO A 25 -13.21 -6.91 -1.88
CA PRO A 25 -12.44 -6.73 -3.11
C PRO A 25 -13.30 -6.99 -4.37
N ASP A 26 -14.16 -8.00 -4.31
CA ASP A 26 -15.07 -8.34 -5.42
C ASP A 26 -16.13 -7.24 -5.63
N GLY A 27 -16.59 -6.60 -4.55
CA GLY A 27 -17.46 -5.43 -4.61
C GLY A 27 -16.77 -4.21 -5.25
N VAL A 28 -15.51 -3.93 -4.87
CA VAL A 28 -14.72 -2.85 -5.49
C VAL A 28 -14.53 -3.09 -6.98
N ILE A 29 -14.10 -4.30 -7.37
CA ILE A 29 -13.92 -4.66 -8.79
C ILE A 29 -15.23 -4.53 -9.56
N SER A 30 -16.34 -4.97 -8.98
CA SER A 30 -17.66 -4.86 -9.62
C SER A 30 -18.07 -3.40 -9.80
N ALA A 31 -17.84 -2.56 -8.79
CA ALA A 31 -18.09 -1.12 -8.89
C ALA A 31 -17.22 -0.47 -9.98
N ILE A 32 -15.93 -0.82 -10.09
CA ILE A 32 -15.04 -0.30 -11.13
C ILE A 32 -15.57 -0.64 -12.52
N LYS A 33 -16.07 -1.86 -12.73
CA LYS A 33 -16.66 -2.27 -14.02
C LYS A 33 -17.91 -1.47 -14.39
N VAL A 34 -18.71 -1.06 -13.40
CA VAL A 34 -19.98 -0.36 -13.63
C VAL A 34 -19.79 1.14 -13.85
N LYS A 35 -18.97 1.81 -13.02
CA LYS A 35 -18.84 3.28 -13.03
C LYS A 35 -17.43 3.80 -13.32
N GLY A 36 -16.45 2.92 -13.54
CA GLY A 36 -15.06 3.28 -13.80
C GLY A 36 -14.23 3.50 -12.53
N ALA A 37 -12.91 3.36 -12.68
CA ALA A 37 -11.96 3.43 -11.56
C ALA A 37 -11.98 4.81 -10.86
N ARG A 38 -11.94 5.92 -11.61
CA ARG A 38 -11.93 7.29 -11.05
C ARG A 38 -13.13 7.56 -10.15
N ALA A 39 -14.34 7.16 -10.60
CA ALA A 39 -15.57 7.34 -9.82
C ALA A 39 -15.59 6.48 -8.55
N VAL A 40 -15.01 5.27 -8.58
CA VAL A 40 -14.86 4.45 -7.37
C VAL A 40 -13.88 5.10 -6.39
N VAL A 41 -12.74 5.62 -6.86
CA VAL A 41 -11.81 6.37 -6.01
C VAL A 41 -12.51 7.56 -5.39
N ASP A 42 -13.24 8.36 -6.16
CA ASP A 42 -13.98 9.51 -5.65
C ASP A 42 -14.99 9.16 -4.54
N ASP A 43 -15.73 8.06 -4.72
CA ASP A 43 -16.69 7.60 -3.72
C ASP A 43 -16.00 7.09 -2.45
N LEU A 44 -14.93 6.32 -2.58
CA LEU A 44 -14.15 5.85 -1.44
C LEU A 44 -13.45 7.01 -0.73
N TRP A 45 -12.89 7.96 -1.47
CA TRP A 45 -12.16 9.10 -0.92
C TRP A 45 -13.09 10.04 -0.13
N ARG A 46 -14.31 10.28 -0.63
CA ARG A 46 -15.34 11.03 0.11
C ARG A 46 -15.79 10.31 1.39
N ASN A 47 -15.73 8.98 1.41
CA ASN A 47 -15.94 8.17 2.60
C ASN A 47 -14.60 7.60 3.10
N TYR A 48 -13.75 8.47 3.63
CA TYR A 48 -12.37 8.10 3.98
C TYR A 48 -12.24 6.81 4.84
N PRO A 49 -13.14 6.49 5.79
CA PRO A 49 -13.14 5.16 6.44
C PRO A 49 -13.18 3.97 5.47
N LYS A 50 -13.96 4.04 4.38
CA LYS A 50 -13.99 3.02 3.33
C LYS A 50 -12.72 3.01 2.49
N TRP A 51 -12.14 4.17 2.21
CA TRP A 51 -10.83 4.25 1.57
C TRP A 51 -9.76 3.59 2.45
N LYS A 52 -9.73 3.88 3.75
CA LYS A 52 -8.82 3.22 4.69
C LYS A 52 -9.05 1.71 4.74
N GLN A 53 -10.30 1.26 4.79
CA GLN A 53 -10.64 -0.18 4.75
C GLN A 53 -10.09 -0.85 3.47
N PHE A 54 -10.20 -0.16 2.33
CA PHE A 54 -9.60 -0.61 1.07
C PHE A 54 -8.07 -0.74 1.19
N LEU A 55 -7.38 0.31 1.67
CA LEU A 55 -5.93 0.31 1.86
C LEU A 55 -5.45 -0.76 2.85
N ASP A 56 -6.18 -1.00 3.93
CA ASP A 56 -5.89 -2.07 4.89
C ASP A 56 -6.00 -3.45 4.22
N GLY A 57 -7.04 -3.65 3.40
CA GLY A 57 -7.22 -4.82 2.56
C GLY A 57 -6.05 -5.02 1.60
N VAL A 58 -5.60 -3.97 0.91
CA VAL A 58 -4.42 -4.02 0.03
C VAL A 58 -3.14 -4.33 0.83
N SER A 59 -2.92 -3.64 1.95
CA SER A 59 -1.78 -3.82 2.85
C SER A 59 -1.70 -5.23 3.46
N SER A 60 -2.76 -6.04 3.36
CA SER A 60 -2.73 -7.44 3.77
C SER A 60 -1.89 -8.33 2.84
N GLY A 61 -1.68 -7.92 1.58
CA GLY A 61 -1.07 -8.75 0.55
C GLY A 61 -1.98 -9.88 0.04
N HIS A 62 -3.27 -9.88 0.37
CA HIS A 62 -4.20 -10.91 -0.09
C HIS A 62 -4.47 -10.76 -1.61
N PRO A 63 -4.37 -11.82 -2.42
CA PRO A 63 -4.43 -11.74 -3.88
C PRO A 63 -5.67 -11.03 -4.46
N LYS A 64 -6.85 -11.23 -3.85
CA LYS A 64 -8.08 -10.54 -4.27
C LYS A 64 -8.01 -9.02 -4.07
N TRP A 65 -7.41 -8.57 -2.98
CA TRP A 65 -7.24 -7.14 -2.71
C TRP A 65 -6.18 -6.53 -3.62
N LEU A 66 -5.09 -7.25 -3.90
CA LEU A 66 -4.09 -6.84 -4.88
C LEU A 66 -4.69 -6.69 -6.28
N LYS A 67 -5.61 -7.59 -6.68
CA LYS A 67 -6.34 -7.46 -7.94
C LYS A 67 -7.24 -6.21 -7.97
N ALA A 68 -7.88 -5.89 -6.85
CA ALA A 68 -8.67 -4.67 -6.74
C ALA A 68 -7.79 -3.40 -6.79
N ALA A 69 -6.61 -3.42 -6.15
CA ALA A 69 -5.59 -2.36 -6.24
C ALA A 69 -5.16 -2.10 -7.67
N TYR A 70 -4.81 -3.16 -8.40
CA TYR A 70 -4.45 -3.08 -9.80
C TYR A 70 -5.60 -2.47 -10.64
N ALA A 71 -6.83 -2.93 -10.43
CA ALA A 71 -7.98 -2.43 -11.18
C ALA A 71 -8.34 -0.96 -10.87
N ILE A 72 -8.12 -0.50 -9.63
CA ILE A 72 -8.48 0.86 -9.22
C ILE A 72 -7.41 1.90 -9.57
N SER A 73 -6.16 1.48 -9.73
CA SER A 73 -5.01 2.37 -9.89
C SER A 73 -5.11 3.39 -11.03
N PRO A 74 -5.70 3.09 -12.21
CA PRO A 74 -5.87 4.10 -13.25
C PRO A 74 -6.79 5.27 -12.84
N GLY A 75 -7.56 5.11 -11.76
CA GLY A 75 -8.43 6.13 -11.20
C GLY A 75 -7.82 6.91 -10.04
N THR A 76 -6.60 6.60 -9.58
CA THR A 76 -5.96 7.35 -8.49
C THR A 76 -5.16 8.54 -9.01
N ASP A 77 -5.10 9.60 -8.22
CA ASP A 77 -4.24 10.77 -8.42
C ASP A 77 -3.73 11.32 -7.09
N ALA A 78 -2.63 12.08 -7.15
CA ALA A 78 -1.99 12.76 -6.01
C ALA A 78 -2.00 11.91 -4.74
N GLY A 79 -2.67 12.37 -3.67
CA GLY A 79 -2.72 11.69 -2.38
C GLY A 79 -3.33 10.28 -2.42
N SER A 80 -4.30 10.00 -3.30
CA SER A 80 -4.85 8.63 -3.42
C SER A 80 -3.87 7.66 -4.09
N SER A 81 -3.00 8.15 -4.96
CA SER A 81 -1.91 7.36 -5.53
C SER A 81 -0.79 7.11 -4.51
N GLU A 82 -0.49 8.11 -3.67
CA GLU A 82 0.48 7.98 -2.57
C GLU A 82 0.00 6.95 -1.55
N ASP A 83 -1.23 7.09 -1.05
CA ASP A 83 -1.87 6.15 -0.12
C ASP A 83 -1.85 4.70 -0.66
N LEU A 84 -2.16 4.53 -1.95
CA LEU A 84 -2.16 3.23 -2.61
C LEU A 84 -0.73 2.66 -2.71
N GLY A 85 0.26 3.49 -3.05
CA GLY A 85 1.67 3.13 -3.07
C GLY A 85 2.20 2.66 -1.71
N ASP A 86 1.80 3.35 -0.63
CA ASP A 86 2.15 2.98 0.73
C ASP A 86 1.51 1.65 1.15
N ALA A 87 0.23 1.44 0.81
CA ALA A 87 -0.45 0.19 1.07
C ALA A 87 0.24 -0.99 0.35
N LEU A 88 0.71 -0.77 -0.87
CA LEU A 88 1.41 -1.79 -1.66
C LEU A 88 2.83 -2.05 -1.18
N SER A 89 3.52 -1.02 -0.65
CA SER A 89 4.78 -1.20 0.07
C SER A 89 4.60 -2.10 1.30
N ARG A 90 3.53 -1.90 2.07
CA ARG A 90 3.19 -2.80 3.19
C ARG A 90 2.82 -4.22 2.72
N ALA A 91 2.12 -4.34 1.60
CA ALA A 91 1.77 -5.62 1.01
C ALA A 91 3.02 -6.41 0.56
N PHE A 92 4.02 -5.73 0.00
CA PHE A 92 5.28 -6.33 -0.43
C PHE A 92 6.01 -7.04 0.71
N LEU A 93 6.00 -6.48 1.92
CA LEU A 93 6.61 -7.13 3.10
C LEU A 93 5.96 -8.47 3.47
N LYS A 94 4.70 -8.69 3.06
CA LYS A 94 3.92 -9.90 3.35
C LYS A 94 3.94 -10.89 2.19
N ALA A 95 3.83 -10.40 0.96
CA ALA A 95 3.70 -11.20 -0.26
C ALA A 95 4.64 -10.70 -1.37
N PRO A 96 5.98 -10.74 -1.17
CA PRO A 96 6.95 -10.10 -2.07
C PRO A 96 7.02 -10.74 -3.48
N TYR A 97 6.46 -11.94 -3.64
CA TYR A 97 6.45 -12.70 -4.89
C TYR A 97 5.07 -12.85 -5.51
N ASP A 98 4.05 -12.21 -4.94
CA ASP A 98 2.77 -12.19 -5.62
C ASP A 98 2.93 -11.45 -6.95
N GLN A 99 2.51 -12.11 -8.02
CA GLN A 99 2.70 -11.61 -9.39
C GLN A 99 2.06 -10.24 -9.59
N LEU A 100 0.96 -9.93 -8.88
CA LEU A 100 0.30 -8.62 -8.96
C LEU A 100 1.10 -7.54 -8.24
N VAL A 101 1.83 -7.85 -7.17
CA VAL A 101 2.75 -6.89 -6.54
C VAL A 101 3.90 -6.56 -7.49
N VAL A 102 4.42 -7.57 -8.19
CA VAL A 102 5.49 -7.39 -9.18
C VAL A 102 5.00 -6.63 -10.41
N ASP A 103 3.82 -6.96 -10.93
CA ASP A 103 3.27 -6.33 -12.14
C ASP A 103 2.78 -4.90 -11.86
N TYR A 104 2.20 -4.65 -10.70
CA TYR A 104 1.81 -3.30 -10.30
C TYR A 104 3.01 -2.34 -10.27
N ALA A 105 4.14 -2.79 -9.72
CA ALA A 105 5.33 -1.98 -9.69
C ALA A 105 6.00 -1.83 -11.08
N LYS A 106 5.68 -2.66 -12.08
CA LYS A 106 5.99 -2.38 -13.50
C LYS A 106 5.12 -1.26 -14.07
N GLU A 107 3.83 -1.26 -13.73
CA GLU A 107 2.86 -0.38 -14.36
C GLU A 107 2.93 1.06 -13.88
N ILE A 108 3.01 1.30 -12.56
CA ILE A 108 3.17 2.68 -12.06
C ILE A 108 4.45 3.31 -12.61
N LYS A 109 5.53 2.53 -12.71
CA LYS A 109 6.82 3.05 -13.14
C LYS A 109 6.91 3.23 -14.67
N GLY A 110 5.91 2.80 -15.44
CA GLY A 110 5.89 2.96 -16.89
C GLY A 110 6.75 1.92 -17.63
N LYS A 111 6.61 0.64 -17.27
CA LYS A 111 7.33 -0.50 -17.88
C LYS A 111 8.85 -0.47 -17.66
N LYS A 112 9.29 -0.04 -16.48
CA LYS A 112 10.72 -0.06 -16.11
C LYS A 112 11.26 -1.49 -15.95
N PRO A 113 12.57 -1.70 -16.15
CA PRO A 113 13.19 -2.99 -15.91
C PRO A 113 13.05 -3.44 -14.45
N LEU A 114 13.10 -4.76 -14.21
CA LEU A 114 12.77 -5.36 -12.90
C LEU A 114 13.55 -4.79 -11.70
N ASN A 115 14.77 -4.29 -11.91
CA ASN A 115 15.59 -3.68 -10.87
C ASN A 115 15.13 -2.27 -10.46
N GLU A 116 14.36 -1.58 -11.30
CA GLU A 116 13.75 -0.28 -11.01
C GLU A 116 12.37 -0.41 -10.34
N ILE A 117 11.77 -1.60 -10.38
CA ILE A 117 10.47 -1.92 -9.75
C ILE A 117 10.56 -1.88 -8.23
N CYS A 118 11.64 -2.42 -7.70
CA CYS A 118 11.95 -2.48 -6.27
C CYS A 118 12.91 -1.36 -5.83
N TYR A 119 13.20 -0.42 -6.74
CA TYR A 119 13.81 0.85 -6.38
C TYR A 119 12.71 1.78 -5.87
N MET A 120 12.75 2.02 -4.57
CA MET A 120 11.78 2.84 -3.86
C MET A 120 12.41 4.21 -3.67
N GLY A 121 11.66 5.29 -3.91
CA GLY A 121 12.14 6.63 -3.57
C GLY A 121 12.25 6.73 -2.05
N TRP A 122 13.24 7.44 -1.52
CA TRP A 122 13.40 7.56 -0.05
C TRP A 122 12.45 8.60 0.58
N ASP A 123 11.71 9.33 -0.25
CA ASP A 123 10.74 10.37 0.15
C ASP A 123 9.39 9.80 0.65
N GLY A 124 9.21 8.47 0.62
CA GLY A 124 7.98 7.81 1.06
C GLY A 124 7.88 7.59 2.57
N GLU A 125 6.66 7.53 3.10
CA GLU A 125 6.39 7.22 4.51
C GLU A 125 6.48 5.71 4.79
N TYR A 126 7.71 5.21 4.87
CA TYR A 126 7.94 3.81 5.17
C TYR A 126 7.72 3.48 6.65
N PRO A 127 7.03 2.36 6.98
CA PRO A 127 6.90 1.90 8.36
C PRO A 127 8.27 1.69 9.02
N GLY A 128 8.59 2.50 10.03
CA GLY A 128 9.88 2.46 10.73
C GLY A 128 11.03 3.19 10.04
N GLY A 129 10.75 3.92 8.94
CA GLY A 129 11.74 4.61 8.14
C GLY A 129 12.37 3.74 7.04
N VAL A 130 13.17 4.37 6.17
CA VAL A 130 13.74 3.75 4.97
C VAL A 130 14.61 2.53 5.32
N GLU A 131 15.49 2.63 6.32
CA GLU A 131 16.41 1.55 6.68
C GLU A 131 15.67 0.30 7.22
N ASP A 132 14.79 0.48 8.21
CA ASP A 132 14.00 -0.61 8.80
C ASP A 132 13.11 -1.29 7.75
N TYR A 133 12.50 -0.50 6.87
CA TYR A 133 11.73 -1.05 5.76
C TYR A 133 12.59 -1.89 4.82
N ILE A 134 13.78 -1.41 4.42
CA ILE A 134 14.68 -2.15 3.52
C ILE A 134 15.12 -3.46 4.16
N GLU A 135 15.41 -3.47 5.46
CA GLU A 135 15.75 -4.70 6.19
C GLU A 135 14.60 -5.71 6.19
N LYS A 136 13.38 -5.25 6.51
CA LYS A 136 12.18 -6.09 6.46
C LYS A 136 11.89 -6.63 5.05
N ALA A 137 12.10 -5.79 4.03
CA ALA A 137 11.93 -6.17 2.64
C ALA A 137 12.94 -7.24 2.21
N LYS A 138 14.22 -7.09 2.57
CA LYS A 138 15.26 -8.10 2.34
C LYS A 138 14.95 -9.41 3.05
N LEU A 139 14.44 -9.35 4.28
CA LEU A 139 14.01 -10.52 5.03
C LEU A 139 12.79 -11.21 4.39
N ALA A 140 11.83 -10.45 3.88
CA ALA A 140 10.70 -11.00 3.15
C ALA A 140 11.17 -11.75 1.88
N LEU A 141 12.16 -11.17 1.18
CA LEU A 141 12.80 -11.74 -0.01
C LEU A 141 13.79 -12.89 0.26
N SER A 142 14.18 -13.16 1.51
CA SER A 142 15.07 -14.28 1.83
C SER A 142 14.33 -15.59 2.07
N LYS A 143 13.00 -15.51 2.24
CA LYS A 143 12.16 -16.68 2.47
C LYS A 143 12.23 -17.64 1.28
N ARG A 144 12.20 -18.94 1.57
CA ARG A 144 12.33 -20.00 0.55
C ARG A 144 11.27 -19.82 -0.53
N GLN A 145 11.74 -19.78 -1.77
CA GLN A 145 10.91 -19.58 -2.95
C GLN A 145 11.21 -20.64 -3.99
N ALA A 146 10.34 -20.75 -4.98
CA ALA A 146 10.57 -21.57 -6.15
C ALA A 146 11.65 -20.93 -7.04
N GLU A 147 12.48 -21.76 -7.70
CA GLU A 147 13.67 -21.32 -8.43
C GLU A 147 13.38 -20.29 -9.54
N GLN A 148 12.19 -20.35 -10.14
CA GLN A 148 11.75 -19.39 -11.16
C GLN A 148 11.59 -17.94 -10.64
N LEU A 149 11.56 -17.74 -9.32
CA LEU A 149 11.43 -16.41 -8.70
C LEU A 149 12.80 -15.78 -8.38
N GLU A 150 13.90 -16.51 -8.60
CA GLU A 150 15.26 -16.03 -8.39
C GLU A 150 15.59 -14.72 -9.15
N PRO A 151 15.23 -14.55 -10.43
CA PRO A 151 15.47 -13.29 -11.13
C PRO A 151 14.77 -12.10 -10.49
N ILE A 152 13.53 -12.30 -10.01
CA ILE A 152 12.75 -11.25 -9.34
C ILE A 152 13.41 -10.88 -8.01
N ARG A 153 13.77 -11.89 -7.21
CA ARG A 153 14.47 -11.68 -5.94
C ARG A 153 15.74 -10.86 -6.14
N ASN A 154 16.60 -11.26 -7.08
CA ASN A 154 17.89 -10.62 -7.31
C ASN A 154 17.71 -9.18 -7.81
N ALA A 155 16.76 -8.94 -8.71
CA ALA A 155 16.42 -7.61 -9.17
C ALA A 155 15.94 -6.72 -8.00
N CYS A 156 15.11 -7.26 -7.11
CA CYS A 156 14.60 -6.52 -5.96
C CYS A 156 15.67 -6.23 -4.90
N LEU A 157 16.52 -7.19 -4.59
CA LEU A 157 17.66 -6.97 -3.70
C LEU A 157 18.60 -5.88 -4.25
N LYS A 158 18.82 -5.85 -5.58
CA LYS A 158 19.60 -4.80 -6.23
C LYS A 158 18.94 -3.42 -6.08
N GLY A 159 17.63 -3.31 -6.34
CA GLY A 159 16.87 -2.07 -6.19
C GLY A 159 16.90 -1.53 -4.75
N LEU A 160 16.65 -2.39 -3.77
CA LEU A 160 16.68 -2.03 -2.34
C LEU A 160 18.07 -1.58 -1.87
N ASN A 161 19.14 -2.19 -2.37
CA ASN A 161 20.50 -1.75 -2.07
C ASN A 161 20.79 -0.36 -2.65
N HIS A 162 20.25 -0.06 -3.83
CA HIS A 162 20.37 1.27 -4.43
C HIS A 162 19.62 2.32 -3.60
N THR A 163 18.36 2.06 -3.22
CA THR A 163 17.60 2.95 -2.32
C THR A 163 18.36 3.21 -1.01
N LEU A 164 18.98 2.19 -0.41
CA LEU A 164 19.76 2.35 0.82
C LEU A 164 21.00 3.24 0.61
N ALA A 165 21.69 3.07 -0.53
CA ALA A 165 22.85 3.89 -0.88
C ALA A 165 22.45 5.36 -1.07
N ASP A 166 21.38 5.62 -1.82
CA ASP A 166 20.87 6.96 -2.07
C ASP A 166 20.42 7.65 -0.78
N PHE A 167 19.68 6.94 0.07
CA PHE A 167 19.26 7.45 1.38
C PHE A 167 20.46 7.82 2.27
N LYS A 168 21.51 6.99 2.29
CA LYS A 168 22.75 7.29 3.01
C LYS A 168 23.48 8.50 2.42
N ALA A 169 23.54 8.62 1.10
CA ALA A 169 24.13 9.79 0.46
C ALA A 169 23.36 11.08 0.81
N ALA A 170 22.04 11.06 0.74
CA ALA A 170 21.18 12.20 1.07
C ALA A 170 21.26 12.61 2.55
N THR A 171 21.32 11.65 3.47
CA THR A 171 21.51 11.93 4.91
C THR A 171 22.90 12.50 5.21
N ILE A 172 23.94 12.07 4.50
CA ILE A 172 25.28 12.67 4.60
C ILE A 172 25.24 14.12 4.07
N GLU A 173 24.66 14.34 2.89
CA GLU A 173 24.59 15.65 2.25
C GLU A 173 23.77 16.66 3.07
N SER A 174 22.66 16.23 3.67
CA SER A 174 21.83 17.07 4.54
C SER A 174 22.42 17.30 5.94
N SER A 175 23.49 16.60 6.32
CA SER A 175 24.10 16.76 7.65
C SER A 175 24.67 18.18 7.87
N PRO A 176 24.29 18.88 8.95
CA PRO A 176 24.86 20.20 9.25
C PRO A 176 26.31 20.11 9.76
N ASN A 177 26.84 18.91 10.02
CA ASN A 177 28.19 18.71 10.55
C ASN A 177 29.22 18.43 9.42
N PRO A 178 30.13 19.36 9.11
CA PRO A 178 31.12 19.20 8.04
C PRO A 178 32.23 18.18 8.37
N ALA A 179 32.44 17.81 9.64
CA ALA A 179 33.35 16.72 9.99
C ALA A 179 32.74 15.36 9.65
N PHE A 180 31.45 15.17 9.99
CA PHE A 180 30.71 13.96 9.63
C PHE A 180 30.67 13.72 8.12
N LYS A 181 30.40 14.78 7.33
CA LYS A 181 30.45 14.74 5.85
C LYS A 181 31.79 14.23 5.32
N ARG A 182 32.90 14.80 5.80
CA ARG A 182 34.26 14.41 5.37
C ARG A 182 34.61 12.97 5.73
N ASP A 183 34.23 12.52 6.92
CA ASP A 183 34.54 11.17 7.39
C ASP A 183 33.63 10.11 6.77
N ALA A 184 32.40 10.47 6.39
CA ALA A 184 31.49 9.60 5.66
C ALA A 184 31.93 9.42 4.19
N LEU A 185 32.34 10.49 3.50
CA LEU A 185 32.87 10.44 2.14
C LEU A 185 34.13 9.57 2.01
N LYS A 186 34.99 9.54 3.04
CA LYS A 186 36.19 8.67 3.08
C LYS A 186 35.87 7.18 3.27
N ARG A 187 34.67 6.85 3.73
CA ARG A 187 34.22 5.48 4.06
C ARG A 187 33.21 4.93 3.04
N ALA A 188 32.78 5.75 2.08
CA ALA A 188 31.96 5.28 0.98
C ALA A 188 32.80 4.35 0.07
N PRO A 189 32.27 3.17 -0.33
CA PRO A 189 32.96 2.22 -1.18
C PRO A 189 33.19 2.72 -2.61
#